data_AF-A0A960K1B9-F1
#
_entry.id   AF-A0A960K1B9-F1
#
_cell.length_a   1.000
_cell.length_b   1.000
_cell.length_c   1.000
_cell.angle_alpha   90.00
_cell.angle_beta   90.00
_cell.angle_gamma   90.00
#
_symmetry.space_group_name_H-M   'P 1'
#
loop_
_entity.id
_entity.type
_entity.pdbx_description
1 polymer ?
#
loop_
_entity_poly.entity_id
_entity_poly.type
_entity_poly.pdbx_seq_one_letter_code
_entity_poly.pdbx_strand_id
1 'polypeptide(L)'
;MSVTEVRALHELYVDLSDRFRAAWAFHQCIRSVEKLFLPDVAGKSSASFQDLYARIKSLSQNLNAPDPDRVRGEIDTIGRQLRDLSLKQLEEDSKVPPHFLRQFFQRVKSYDEKILTQLVKFYFYTAESSPWQPDRIDKVDYLLTRLGQDSVDSGEALRLRDRRGLNEILLGLWRVLDRTPPEDQLVETYRDTVSSLKTEVQQVGSLDELSDRNLIVRYREFKHSLGDLFFHPRVLEGILETNLLLHNTVNRLYDQEERRIIADYQRIFELEREVPVDQELDQELSQFRQAVERFEKQLEGRQVNLSDLAVIRERVRTLLPRLSEASRLDSQGGAPRDTGSYSISNPLQEVSREGTSEIAPAFERLMATLEEAGPNQNPRHVAVSRELYPFRLEAREVVAYRRLHSDPDCDRELERFLLESAALRVRINEEAEEIKAILDDTAVTGEGPVFKRARRTVRLADSFLQQFLHLIDRAVLVSDLQLAHHLQILRMRLMRDYSGLWLLSYRRFLPKSRAE
;
A
#
# COMPACT_ATOMS: atom_id res chain seq x y z
N MET A 1 -1.61 -36.67 48.27
CA MET A 1 -1.50 -35.30 47.76
C MET A 1 -2.62 -34.46 48.35
N SER A 2 -2.29 -33.29 48.88
CA SER A 2 -3.29 -32.30 49.26
C SER A 2 -3.90 -31.67 48.00
N VAL A 3 -5.18 -31.27 48.08
CA VAL A 3 -5.87 -30.57 46.97
C VAL A 3 -5.14 -29.29 46.56
N THR A 4 -4.45 -28.66 47.51
CA THR A 4 -3.60 -27.47 47.31
C THR A 4 -2.35 -27.75 46.48
N GLU A 5 -1.68 -28.89 46.66
CA GLU A 5 -0.49 -29.26 45.88
C GLU A 5 -0.84 -29.57 44.42
N VAL A 6 -1.94 -30.30 44.20
CA VAL A 6 -2.42 -30.63 42.85
C VAL A 6 -2.81 -29.36 42.10
N ARG A 7 -3.46 -28.41 42.78
CA ARG A 7 -3.80 -27.11 42.20
C ARG A 7 -2.55 -26.30 41.82
N ALA A 8 -1.55 -26.24 42.69
CA ALA A 8 -0.29 -25.55 42.40
C ALA A 8 0.44 -26.18 41.19
N LEU A 9 0.44 -27.51 41.05
CA LEU A 9 1.00 -28.19 39.89
C LEU A 9 0.23 -27.89 38.59
N HIS A 10 -1.10 -27.81 38.66
CA HIS A 10 -1.92 -27.41 37.51
C HIS A 10 -1.64 -25.96 37.09
N GLU A 11 -1.49 -25.04 38.03
CA GLU A 11 -1.15 -23.64 37.75
C GLU A 11 0.22 -23.52 37.06
N LEU A 12 1.24 -24.25 37.56
CA LEU A 12 2.57 -24.32 36.93
C LEU A 12 2.53 -24.93 35.51
N TYR A 13 1.74 -25.98 35.32
CA TYR A 13 1.56 -26.61 34.01
C TYR A 13 0.87 -25.68 33.00
N VAL A 14 -0.15 -24.94 33.45
CA VAL A 14 -0.87 -23.97 32.62
C VAL A 14 0.07 -22.84 32.18
N ASP A 15 0.88 -22.30 33.09
CA ASP A 15 1.90 -21.28 32.75
C ASP A 15 2.93 -21.83 31.75
N LEU A 16 3.48 -23.01 32.02
CA LEU A 16 4.44 -23.66 31.11
C LEU A 16 3.86 -23.87 29.71
N SER A 17 2.60 -24.31 29.64
CA SER A 17 1.89 -24.54 28.38
C SER A 17 1.60 -23.23 27.64
N ASP A 18 1.31 -22.14 28.34
CA ASP A 18 1.12 -20.83 27.72
C ASP A 18 2.43 -20.26 27.18
N ARG A 19 3.53 -20.35 27.94
CA ARG A 19 4.87 -20.00 27.48
C ARG A 19 5.29 -20.80 26.24
N PHE A 20 5.00 -22.10 26.22
CA PHE A 20 5.31 -22.94 25.06
C PHE A 20 4.54 -22.51 23.82
N ARG A 21 3.23 -22.21 23.95
CA ARG A 21 2.42 -21.72 22.83
C ARG A 21 2.95 -20.40 22.28
N ALA A 22 3.36 -19.49 23.15
CA ALA A 22 3.96 -18.21 22.76
C ALA A 22 5.27 -18.41 21.98
N ALA A 23 6.20 -19.22 22.52
CA ALA A 23 7.47 -19.53 21.86
C ALA A 23 7.29 -20.29 20.53
N TRP A 24 6.31 -21.17 20.45
CA TRP A 24 5.98 -21.88 19.21
C TRP A 24 5.41 -20.95 18.14
N ALA A 25 4.42 -20.11 18.50
CA ALA A 25 3.85 -19.14 17.57
C ALA A 25 4.93 -18.19 17.04
N PHE A 26 5.82 -17.74 17.92
CA PHE A 26 6.96 -16.90 17.56
C PHE A 26 7.93 -17.60 16.61
N HIS A 27 8.28 -18.86 16.88
CA HIS A 27 9.11 -19.67 15.99
C HIS A 27 8.59 -19.67 14.55
N GLN A 28 7.29 -19.97 14.40
CA GLN A 28 6.64 -20.09 13.09
C GLN A 28 6.60 -18.73 12.37
N CYS A 29 6.37 -17.64 13.13
CA CYS A 29 6.37 -16.29 12.60
C CYS A 29 7.76 -15.90 12.08
N ILE A 30 8.81 -16.02 12.90
CA ILE A 30 10.17 -15.65 12.48
C ILE A 30 10.64 -16.47 11.29
N ARG A 31 10.40 -17.78 11.28
CA ARG A 31 10.79 -18.63 10.15
C ARG A 31 10.08 -18.23 8.87
N SER A 32 8.84 -17.78 8.95
CA SER A 32 8.10 -17.26 7.80
C SER A 32 8.69 -15.94 7.30
N VAL A 33 9.07 -15.04 8.21
CA VAL A 33 9.74 -13.77 7.88
C VAL A 33 11.10 -14.04 7.24
N GLU A 34 11.94 -14.88 7.84
CA GLU A 34 13.25 -15.24 7.30
C GLU A 34 13.14 -15.85 5.90
N LYS A 35 12.22 -16.78 5.67
CA LYS A 35 12.01 -17.39 4.34
C LYS A 35 11.63 -16.37 3.27
N LEU A 36 10.88 -15.33 3.63
CA LEU A 36 10.37 -14.34 2.68
C LEU A 36 11.37 -13.21 2.40
N PHE A 37 12.21 -12.85 3.38
CA PHE A 37 13.06 -11.66 3.30
C PHE A 37 14.56 -11.95 3.47
N LEU A 38 14.94 -13.11 4.03
CA LEU A 38 16.32 -13.51 4.37
C LEU A 38 16.59 -14.98 4.00
N PRO A 39 16.46 -15.37 2.71
CA PRO A 39 16.54 -16.79 2.29
C PRO A 39 17.89 -17.45 2.61
N ASP A 40 18.98 -16.68 2.67
CA ASP A 40 20.34 -17.20 2.95
C ASP A 40 20.54 -17.64 4.42
N VAL A 41 19.65 -17.23 5.33
CA VAL A 41 19.72 -17.53 6.78
C VAL A 41 18.78 -18.69 7.16
N ALA A 42 17.80 -19.02 6.32
CA ALA A 42 16.75 -19.98 6.61
C ALA A 42 17.24 -21.43 6.51
N GLY A 43 17.52 -22.11 7.64
CA GLY A 43 17.77 -23.57 7.57
C GLY A 43 18.33 -24.34 8.77
N LYS A 44 18.61 -23.74 9.93
CA LYS A 44 19.46 -24.42 10.95
C LYS A 44 18.82 -24.88 12.26
N SER A 45 17.51 -24.73 12.52
CA SER A 45 16.94 -25.16 13.82
C SER A 45 15.43 -25.44 13.81
N SER A 46 14.99 -26.67 13.51
CA SER A 46 13.59 -27.07 13.68
C SER A 46 13.34 -28.35 14.51
N ALA A 47 14.38 -29.02 15.03
CA ALA A 47 14.21 -30.30 15.74
C ALA A 47 13.74 -30.14 17.20
N SER A 48 14.04 -29.04 17.88
CA SER A 48 13.92 -28.97 19.35
C SER A 48 12.50 -28.75 19.91
N PHE A 49 11.56 -28.19 19.14
CA PHE A 49 10.22 -27.85 19.66
C PHE A 49 9.24 -29.05 19.67
N GLN A 50 9.41 -30.01 18.76
CA GLN A 50 8.55 -31.20 18.68
C GLN A 50 8.74 -32.11 19.91
N ASP A 51 9.99 -32.30 20.34
CA ASP A 51 10.33 -33.08 21.53
C ASP A 51 9.75 -32.45 22.81
N LEU A 52 9.82 -31.12 22.93
CA LEU A 52 9.22 -30.40 24.05
C LEU A 52 7.70 -30.53 24.06
N TYR A 53 7.05 -30.42 22.90
CA TYR A 53 5.60 -30.61 22.81
C TYR A 53 5.16 -32.00 23.28
N ALA A 54 5.85 -33.05 22.84
CA ALA A 54 5.56 -34.42 23.25
C ALA A 54 5.67 -34.59 24.78
N ARG A 55 6.68 -33.98 25.40
CA ARG A 55 6.88 -34.01 26.86
C ARG A 55 5.87 -33.20 27.65
N ILE A 56 5.46 -32.03 27.16
CA ILE A 56 4.37 -31.25 27.76
C ILE A 56 3.05 -32.02 27.68
N LYS A 57 2.81 -32.73 26.55
CA LYS A 57 1.63 -33.56 26.39
C LYS A 57 1.62 -34.74 27.36
N SER A 58 2.75 -35.42 27.56
CA SER A 58 2.83 -36.51 28.56
C SER A 58 2.64 -36.00 29.99
N LEU A 59 3.12 -34.79 30.32
CA LEU A 59 2.88 -34.19 31.63
C LEU A 59 1.38 -34.01 31.91
N SER A 60 0.60 -33.55 30.93
CA SER A 60 -0.86 -33.36 31.10
C SER A 60 -1.59 -34.63 31.55
N GLN A 61 -1.09 -35.80 31.12
CA GLN A 61 -1.66 -37.11 31.45
C GLN A 61 -1.23 -37.60 32.84
N ASN A 62 -0.13 -37.05 33.38
CA ASN A 62 0.51 -37.47 34.61
C ASN A 62 0.32 -36.46 35.77
N LEU A 63 -0.45 -35.38 35.59
CA LEU A 63 -0.65 -34.34 36.62
C LEU A 63 -1.27 -34.85 37.93
N ASN A 64 -2.03 -35.95 37.87
CA ASN A 64 -2.66 -36.58 39.04
C ASN A 64 -1.87 -37.79 39.57
N ALA A 65 -0.64 -38.01 39.09
CA ALA A 65 0.20 -39.11 39.52
C ALA A 65 0.56 -38.99 41.02
N PRO A 66 0.77 -40.10 41.74
CA PRO A 66 1.00 -40.11 43.19
C PRO A 66 2.30 -39.44 43.65
N ASP A 67 3.19 -39.05 42.72
CA ASP A 67 4.49 -38.45 42.98
C ASP A 67 4.55 -36.99 42.47
N PRO A 68 4.10 -36.01 43.28
CA PRO A 68 4.04 -34.60 42.88
C PRO A 68 5.43 -33.96 42.71
N ASP A 69 6.44 -34.43 43.45
CA ASP A 69 7.78 -33.85 43.41
C ASP A 69 8.50 -34.20 42.10
N ARG A 70 8.30 -35.43 41.60
CA ARG A 70 8.78 -35.81 40.27
C ARG A 70 8.12 -34.99 39.17
N VAL A 71 6.79 -34.81 39.23
CA VAL A 71 6.06 -34.00 38.23
C VAL A 71 6.55 -32.56 38.25
N ARG A 72 6.78 -31.98 39.43
CA ARG A 72 7.38 -30.64 39.58
C ARG A 72 8.78 -30.56 38.96
N GLY A 73 9.65 -31.52 39.27
CA GLY A 73 11.01 -31.57 38.72
C GLY A 73 11.03 -31.71 37.19
N GLU A 74 10.08 -32.46 36.62
CA GLU A 74 9.90 -32.54 35.16
C GLU A 74 9.41 -31.21 34.57
N ILE A 75 8.45 -30.53 35.20
CA ILE A 75 7.99 -29.18 34.80
C ILE A 75 9.16 -28.19 34.81
N ASP A 76 9.97 -28.15 35.87
CA ASP A 76 11.12 -27.24 35.99
C ASP A 76 12.18 -27.52 34.93
N THR A 77 12.38 -28.80 34.58
CA THR A 77 13.32 -29.21 33.54
C THR A 77 12.87 -28.76 32.15
N ILE A 78 11.58 -28.93 31.83
CA ILE A 78 11.01 -28.43 30.57
C ILE A 78 11.03 -26.91 30.54
N GLY A 79 10.69 -26.25 31.65
CA GLY A 79 10.71 -24.80 31.78
C GLY A 79 12.08 -24.20 31.48
N ARG A 80 13.17 -24.80 31.99
CA ARG A 80 14.54 -24.38 31.68
C ARG A 80 14.88 -24.54 30.20
N GLN A 81 14.57 -25.69 29.60
CA GLN A 81 14.83 -25.92 28.17
C GLN A 81 14.03 -24.98 27.27
N LEU A 82 12.77 -24.70 27.62
CA LEU A 82 11.94 -23.74 26.91
C LEU A 82 12.52 -22.32 26.99
N ARG A 83 13.04 -21.93 28.16
CA ARG A 83 13.73 -20.65 28.34
C ARG A 83 14.96 -20.57 27.43
N ASP A 84 15.81 -21.60 27.40
CA ASP A 84 17.00 -21.64 26.54
C ASP A 84 16.64 -21.51 25.05
N LEU A 85 15.58 -22.18 24.60
CA LEU A 85 15.08 -22.03 23.23
C LEU A 85 14.53 -20.64 22.95
N SER A 86 13.80 -20.06 23.90
CA SER A 86 13.24 -18.72 23.76
C SER A 86 14.34 -17.66 23.65
N LEU A 87 15.46 -17.84 24.37
CA LEU A 87 16.64 -16.98 24.26
C LEU A 87 17.31 -17.10 22.88
N LYS A 88 17.45 -18.33 22.35
CA LYS A 88 17.97 -18.53 20.98
C LYS A 88 17.07 -17.87 19.92
N GLN A 89 15.75 -17.96 20.10
CA GLN A 89 14.80 -17.29 19.21
C GLN A 89 14.91 -15.76 19.30
N LEU A 90 15.18 -15.20 20.48
CA LEU A 90 15.42 -13.77 20.64
C LEU A 90 16.71 -13.32 19.94
N GLU A 91 17.74 -14.16 19.96
CA GLU A 91 18.97 -13.92 19.19
C GLU A 91 18.70 -13.95 17.68
N GLU A 92 17.88 -14.87 17.19
CA GLU A 92 17.42 -14.88 15.79
C GLU A 92 16.59 -13.63 15.46
N ASP A 93 15.68 -13.22 16.33
CA ASP A 93 14.86 -12.02 16.17
C ASP A 93 15.69 -10.74 16.06
N SER A 94 16.80 -10.64 16.80
CA SER A 94 17.69 -9.47 16.74
C SER A 94 18.27 -9.21 15.34
N LYS A 95 18.32 -10.25 14.49
CA LYS A 95 18.78 -10.16 13.09
C LYS A 95 17.69 -9.69 12.13
N VAL A 96 16.45 -9.58 12.61
CA VAL A 96 15.28 -9.16 11.83
C VAL A 96 14.91 -7.72 12.20
N PRO A 97 15.19 -6.73 11.34
CA PRO A 97 14.73 -5.37 11.55
C PRO A 97 13.20 -5.22 11.67
N PRO A 98 12.69 -4.22 12.43
CA PRO A 98 11.24 -4.01 12.60
C PRO A 98 10.45 -3.85 11.29
N HIS A 99 11.07 -3.28 10.25
CA HIS A 99 10.41 -3.04 8.97
C HIS A 99 10.06 -4.34 8.21
N PHE A 100 10.84 -5.42 8.34
CA PHE A 100 10.50 -6.72 7.73
C PHE A 100 9.27 -7.33 8.39
N LEU A 101 9.14 -7.20 9.71
CA LEU A 101 7.95 -7.65 10.44
C LEU A 101 6.72 -6.85 9.99
N ARG A 102 6.84 -5.53 9.83
CA ARG A 102 5.76 -4.68 9.29
C ARG A 102 5.34 -5.13 7.88
N GLN A 103 6.29 -5.30 6.97
CA GLN A 103 6.03 -5.76 5.60
C GLN A 103 5.42 -7.16 5.56
N PHE A 104 5.86 -8.08 6.43
CA PHE A 104 5.29 -9.41 6.56
C PHE A 104 3.79 -9.34 6.88
N PHE A 105 3.42 -8.64 7.96
CA PHE A 105 2.03 -8.50 8.38
C PHE A 105 1.18 -7.63 7.44
N GLN A 106 1.80 -6.78 6.61
CA GLN A 106 1.09 -6.09 5.53
C GLN A 106 0.71 -7.02 4.36
N ARG A 107 1.47 -8.10 4.13
CA ARG A 107 1.19 -9.08 3.07
C ARG A 107 0.17 -10.14 3.51
N VAL A 108 0.10 -10.43 4.80
CA VAL A 108 -0.81 -11.42 5.38
C VAL A 108 -2.17 -10.75 5.63
N LYS A 109 -3.17 -11.08 4.79
CA LYS A 109 -4.52 -10.47 4.80
C LYS A 109 -5.33 -10.73 6.08
N SER A 110 -5.11 -11.87 6.74
CA SER A 110 -5.82 -12.23 7.97
C SER A 110 -4.84 -12.82 8.98
N TYR A 111 -4.86 -12.29 10.19
CA TYR A 111 -4.12 -12.82 11.32
C TYR A 111 -5.10 -13.10 12.45
N ASP A 112 -4.97 -14.28 13.05
CA ASP A 112 -5.74 -14.65 14.23
C ASP A 112 -5.26 -13.78 15.40
N GLU A 113 -6.20 -13.09 16.06
CA GLU A 113 -5.96 -12.34 17.29
C GLU A 113 -5.21 -13.17 18.33
N LYS A 114 -5.51 -14.47 18.41
CA LYS A 114 -4.81 -15.39 19.31
C LYS A 114 -3.34 -15.49 18.95
N ILE A 115 -2.99 -15.52 17.67
CA ILE A 115 -1.59 -15.57 17.23
C ILE A 115 -0.90 -14.25 17.61
N LEU A 116 -1.48 -13.10 17.30
CA LEU A 116 -0.91 -11.80 17.70
C LEU A 116 -0.69 -11.71 19.21
N THR A 117 -1.68 -12.14 20.00
CA THR A 117 -1.58 -12.19 21.46
C THR A 117 -0.42 -13.08 21.91
N GLN A 118 -0.25 -14.26 21.30
CA GLN A 118 0.85 -15.17 21.62
C GLN A 118 2.22 -14.59 21.21
N LEU A 119 2.31 -13.84 20.12
CA LEU A 119 3.54 -13.14 19.73
C LEU A 119 3.91 -12.03 20.72
N VAL A 120 2.94 -11.24 21.19
CA VAL A 120 3.18 -10.22 22.22
C VAL A 120 3.61 -10.89 23.53
N LYS A 121 2.91 -11.94 23.95
CA LYS A 121 3.26 -12.73 25.15
C LYS A 121 4.68 -13.27 25.10
N PHE A 122 5.15 -13.73 23.93
CA PHE A 122 6.54 -14.19 23.79
C PHE A 122 7.55 -13.10 24.18
N TYR A 123 7.35 -11.88 23.68
CA TYR A 123 8.21 -10.76 24.06
C TYR A 123 8.10 -10.44 25.56
N PHE A 124 6.94 -10.61 26.19
CA PHE A 124 6.79 -10.35 27.62
C PHE A 124 7.49 -11.42 28.46
N TYR A 125 7.34 -12.70 28.11
CA TYR A 125 8.02 -13.80 28.80
C TYR A 125 9.55 -13.73 28.71
N THR A 126 10.09 -13.06 27.70
CA THR A 126 11.53 -12.86 27.51
C THR A 126 12.01 -11.49 28.02
N ALA A 127 11.13 -10.66 28.59
CA ALA A 127 11.46 -9.30 29.03
C ALA A 127 12.38 -9.28 30.25
N GLU A 128 12.32 -10.30 31.12
CA GLU A 128 13.24 -10.44 32.26
C GLU A 128 14.69 -10.69 31.84
N SER A 129 14.88 -11.31 30.67
CA SER A 129 16.19 -11.77 30.22
C SER A 129 16.96 -10.71 29.41
N SER A 130 16.28 -9.66 28.96
CA SER A 130 16.88 -8.60 28.13
C SER A 130 16.06 -7.33 28.21
N PRO A 131 16.69 -6.15 28.39
CA PRO A 131 15.98 -4.87 28.45
C PRO A 131 15.22 -4.57 27.14
N TRP A 132 14.26 -3.66 27.23
CA TRP A 132 13.49 -3.18 26.07
C TRP A 132 14.35 -2.29 25.17
N GLN A 133 15.01 -2.92 24.21
CA GLN A 133 15.72 -2.20 23.14
C GLN A 133 14.73 -1.49 22.21
N PRO A 134 15.10 -0.34 21.60
CA PRO A 134 14.24 0.43 20.71
C PRO A 134 13.58 -0.40 19.60
N ASP A 135 14.35 -1.26 18.93
CA ASP A 135 13.83 -2.14 17.86
C ASP A 135 12.78 -3.12 18.36
N ARG A 136 12.94 -3.64 19.58
CA ARG A 136 11.98 -4.56 20.20
C ARG A 136 10.70 -3.82 20.57
N ILE A 137 10.81 -2.61 21.12
CA ILE A 137 9.66 -1.74 21.37
C ILE A 137 8.91 -1.48 20.06
N ASP A 138 9.60 -1.15 18.97
CA ASP A 138 8.96 -0.86 17.68
C ASP A 138 8.25 -2.08 17.06
N LYS A 139 8.75 -3.30 17.30
CA LYS A 139 8.09 -4.55 16.88
C LYS A 139 6.84 -4.81 17.72
N VAL A 140 6.94 -4.69 19.05
CA VAL A 140 5.82 -4.95 19.95
C VAL A 140 4.75 -3.87 19.82
N ASP A 141 5.14 -2.60 19.68
CA ASP A 141 4.26 -1.46 19.37
C ASP A 141 3.43 -1.73 18.10
N TYR A 142 4.08 -2.24 17.05
CA TYR A 142 3.36 -2.63 15.83
C TYR A 142 2.36 -3.77 16.08
N LEU A 143 2.78 -4.84 16.78
CA LEU A 143 1.89 -5.98 17.09
C LEU A 143 0.70 -5.56 17.96
N LEU A 144 0.92 -4.72 18.97
CA LEU A 144 -0.11 -4.17 19.85
C LEU A 144 -1.05 -3.23 19.08
N THR A 145 -0.52 -2.41 18.17
CA THR A 145 -1.33 -1.55 17.29
C THR A 145 -2.23 -2.39 16.39
N ARG A 146 -1.72 -3.50 15.84
CA ARG A 146 -2.53 -4.43 15.06
C ARG A 146 -3.57 -5.18 15.88
N LEU A 147 -3.25 -5.51 17.14
CA LEU A 147 -4.17 -6.15 18.06
C LEU A 147 -5.32 -5.23 18.51
N GLY A 148 -5.01 -3.94 18.70
CA GLY A 148 -5.99 -2.91 19.07
C GLY A 148 -6.79 -2.32 17.91
N GLN A 149 -6.44 -2.66 16.67
CA GLN A 149 -7.16 -2.24 15.48
C GLN A 149 -8.46 -3.05 15.32
N ASP A 150 -9.55 -2.38 14.92
CA ASP A 150 -10.78 -3.07 14.53
C ASP A 150 -10.65 -3.67 13.13
N SER A 151 -11.18 -4.89 12.94
CA SER A 151 -11.03 -5.69 11.70
C SER A 151 -12.04 -5.32 10.63
N VAL A 152 -12.60 -4.11 10.66
CA VAL A 152 -13.60 -3.68 9.66
C VAL A 152 -12.88 -3.44 8.33
N ASP A 153 -12.88 -4.47 7.48
CA ASP A 153 -12.41 -4.53 6.08
C ASP A 153 -13.30 -3.66 5.17
N SER A 154 -13.35 -2.37 5.45
CA SER A 154 -13.90 -1.36 4.56
C SER A 154 -12.83 -0.29 4.47
N GLY A 155 -12.64 0.36 3.32
CA GLY A 155 -11.62 1.41 3.12
C GLY A 155 -11.78 2.68 3.98
N GLU A 156 -12.36 2.56 5.17
CA GLU A 156 -12.46 3.58 6.20
C GLU A 156 -11.15 3.71 6.99
N ALA A 157 -11.00 4.86 7.65
CA ALA A 157 -9.91 5.16 8.56
C ALA A 157 -9.80 4.09 9.67
N LEU A 158 -8.56 3.73 10.05
CA LEU A 158 -8.32 2.73 11.09
C LEU A 158 -8.91 3.19 12.43
N ARG A 159 -9.66 2.31 13.10
CA ARG A 159 -10.28 2.60 14.40
C ARG A 159 -9.80 1.65 15.47
N LEU A 160 -9.79 2.17 16.70
CA LEU A 160 -9.54 1.35 17.88
C LEU A 160 -10.74 0.43 18.09
N ARG A 161 -10.46 -0.84 18.43
CA ARG A 161 -11.44 -1.84 18.83
C ARG A 161 -12.28 -1.38 20.04
N ASP A 162 -13.43 -2.02 20.23
CA ASP A 162 -14.25 -1.85 21.44
C ASP A 162 -13.42 -1.84 22.74
N ARG A 163 -13.70 -0.83 23.56
CA ARG A 163 -12.91 -0.46 24.72
C ARG A 163 -12.91 -1.53 25.82
N ARG A 164 -13.99 -2.32 25.93
CA ARG A 164 -14.10 -3.38 26.95
C ARG A 164 -13.22 -4.57 26.58
N GLY A 165 -13.39 -5.10 25.37
CA GLY A 165 -12.59 -6.22 24.88
C GLY A 165 -11.09 -5.90 24.83
N LEU A 166 -10.73 -4.69 24.41
CA LEU A 166 -9.33 -4.25 24.41
C LEU A 166 -8.75 -4.18 25.83
N ASN A 167 -9.47 -3.59 26.80
CA ASN A 167 -8.97 -3.50 28.18
C ASN A 167 -8.73 -4.87 28.81
N GLU A 168 -9.60 -5.86 28.56
CA GLU A 168 -9.39 -7.22 29.06
C GLU A 168 -8.08 -7.84 28.53
N ILE A 169 -7.80 -7.64 27.24
CA ILE A 169 -6.56 -8.10 26.61
C ILE A 169 -5.35 -7.37 27.21
N LEU A 170 -5.40 -6.04 27.32
CA LEU A 170 -4.29 -5.23 27.85
C LEU A 170 -4.00 -5.56 29.31
N LEU A 171 -5.03 -5.74 30.14
CA LEU A 171 -4.89 -6.18 31.53
C LEU A 171 -4.30 -7.59 31.61
N GLY A 172 -4.75 -8.50 30.72
CA GLY A 172 -4.20 -9.86 30.62
C GLY A 172 -2.71 -9.85 30.26
N LEU A 173 -2.30 -9.02 29.31
CA LEU A 173 -0.90 -8.86 28.91
C LEU A 173 -0.07 -8.20 30.02
N TRP A 174 -0.58 -7.17 30.68
CA TRP A 174 0.12 -6.52 31.80
C TRP A 174 0.41 -7.50 32.95
N ARG A 175 -0.53 -8.39 33.26
CA ARG A 175 -0.32 -9.46 34.25
C ARG A 175 0.78 -10.44 33.86
N VAL A 176 0.99 -10.69 32.57
CA VAL A 176 2.08 -11.56 32.09
C VAL A 176 3.45 -10.93 32.29
N LEU A 177 3.54 -9.59 32.23
CA LEU A 177 4.80 -8.88 32.46
C LEU A 177 5.23 -8.93 33.94
N ASP A 178 4.28 -9.19 34.84
CA ASP A 178 4.46 -9.35 36.30
C ASP A 178 5.37 -8.27 36.91
N ARG A 179 5.05 -7.01 36.61
CA ARG A 179 5.77 -5.84 37.14
C ARG A 179 5.04 -5.24 38.33
N THR A 180 5.82 -4.66 39.23
CA THR A 180 5.29 -3.84 40.31
C THR A 180 4.44 -2.71 39.72
N PRO A 181 3.18 -2.54 40.15
CA PRO A 181 2.34 -1.48 39.63
C PRO A 181 2.98 -0.12 39.94
N PRO A 182 3.10 0.76 38.94
CA PRO A 182 3.65 2.10 39.13
C PRO A 182 2.71 2.99 39.96
N GLU A 183 3.24 4.09 40.48
CA GLU A 183 2.42 5.10 41.18
C GLU A 183 1.38 5.73 40.22
N ASP A 184 0.14 5.87 40.69
CA ASP A 184 -0.95 6.40 39.88
C ASP A 184 -0.67 7.81 39.32
N GLN A 185 0.03 8.66 40.10
CA GLN A 185 0.40 10.01 39.66
C GLN A 185 1.34 9.98 38.46
N LEU A 186 2.28 9.03 38.43
CA LEU A 186 3.21 8.84 37.33
C LEU A 186 2.45 8.38 36.07
N VAL A 187 1.50 7.46 36.23
CA VAL A 187 0.65 6.97 35.13
C VAL A 187 -0.18 8.10 34.52
N GLU A 188 -0.81 8.96 35.35
CA GLU A 188 -1.58 10.10 34.84
C GLU A 188 -0.67 11.10 34.11
N THR A 189 0.52 11.38 34.63
CA THR A 189 1.48 12.30 33.96
C THR A 189 1.82 11.84 32.54
N TYR A 190 2.08 10.54 32.35
CA TYR A 190 2.36 10.00 31.02
C TYR A 190 1.12 9.97 30.13
N ARG A 191 -0.06 9.68 30.69
CA ARG A 191 -1.32 9.72 29.95
C ARG A 191 -1.65 11.13 29.47
N ASP A 192 -1.38 12.16 30.28
CA ASP A 192 -1.54 13.56 29.90
C ASP A 192 -0.56 13.94 28.79
N THR A 193 0.68 13.46 28.87
CA THR A 193 1.69 13.65 27.80
C THR A 193 1.24 13.02 26.48
N VAL A 194 0.74 11.78 26.51
CA VAL A 194 0.17 11.10 25.33
C VAL A 194 -1.02 11.89 24.78
N SER A 195 -1.89 12.39 25.66
CA SER A 195 -3.07 13.18 25.26
C SER A 195 -2.65 14.50 24.61
N SER A 196 -1.61 15.17 25.12
CA SER A 196 -1.04 16.37 24.50
C SER A 196 -0.51 16.08 23.10
N LEU A 197 0.29 15.02 22.95
CA LEU A 197 0.82 14.61 21.64
C LEU A 197 -0.30 14.23 20.66
N LYS A 198 -1.35 13.57 21.15
CA LYS A 198 -2.55 13.27 20.36
C LYS A 198 -3.23 14.54 19.86
N THR A 199 -3.42 15.53 20.72
CA THR A 199 -3.98 16.84 20.33
C THR A 199 -3.08 17.55 19.33
N GLU A 200 -1.76 17.52 19.49
CA GLU A 200 -0.82 18.07 18.51
C GLU A 200 -1.00 17.39 17.13
N VAL A 201 -1.14 16.07 17.07
CA VAL A 201 -1.37 15.31 15.82
C VAL A 201 -2.71 15.67 15.16
N GLN A 202 -3.76 15.92 15.94
CA GLN A 202 -5.08 16.33 15.41
C GLN A 202 -5.04 17.72 14.75
N GLN A 203 -4.16 18.60 15.24
CA GLN A 203 -4.04 19.97 14.75
C GLN A 203 -3.21 20.08 13.47
N VAL A 204 -2.48 19.03 13.08
CA VAL A 204 -1.65 19.05 11.88
C VAL A 204 -2.49 19.12 10.61
N GLY A 205 -2.33 20.21 9.86
CA GLY A 205 -3.01 20.46 8.61
C GLY A 205 -2.21 20.08 7.36
N SER A 206 -0.88 19.93 7.47
CA SER A 206 0.01 19.68 6.32
C SER A 206 1.19 18.75 6.67
N LEU A 207 1.84 18.18 5.65
CA LEU A 207 3.06 17.39 5.84
C LEU A 207 4.24 18.26 6.34
N ASP A 208 4.30 19.53 5.97
CA ASP A 208 5.31 20.51 6.41
C ASP A 208 5.23 20.68 7.93
N GLU A 209 4.02 20.91 8.43
CA GLU A 209 3.77 21.09 9.85
C GLU A 209 4.09 19.84 10.66
N LEU A 210 3.85 18.65 10.10
CA LEU A 210 4.22 17.38 10.73
C LEU A 210 5.75 17.25 10.87
N SER A 211 6.48 17.65 9.83
CA SER A 211 7.95 17.60 9.76
C SER A 211 8.59 18.67 10.65
N ASP A 212 8.14 19.92 10.55
CA ASP A 212 8.67 21.06 11.30
C ASP A 212 8.52 20.87 12.82
N ARG A 213 7.39 20.29 13.24
CA ARG A 213 7.15 19.95 14.66
C ARG A 213 7.86 18.68 15.12
N ASN A 214 8.55 17.96 14.21
CA ASN A 214 9.22 16.68 14.45
C ASN A 214 8.34 15.66 15.20
N LEU A 215 7.02 15.65 14.93
CA LEU A 215 6.05 14.93 15.76
C LEU A 215 6.27 13.41 15.74
N ILE A 216 6.61 12.84 14.58
CA ILE A 216 6.86 11.39 14.46
C ILE A 216 8.08 10.98 15.29
N VAL A 217 9.16 11.76 15.23
CA VAL A 217 10.41 11.46 15.94
C VAL A 217 10.21 11.65 17.43
N ARG A 218 9.67 12.79 17.86
CA ARG A 218 9.34 13.07 19.28
C ARG A 218 8.45 12.00 19.88
N TYR A 219 7.42 11.58 19.16
CA TYR A 219 6.51 10.54 19.65
C TYR A 219 7.19 9.17 19.73
N ARG A 220 8.06 8.83 18.79
CA ARG A 220 8.84 7.58 18.85
C ARG A 220 9.84 7.57 20.01
N GLU A 221 10.59 8.65 20.19
CA GLU A 221 11.52 8.81 21.32
C GLU A 221 10.79 8.77 22.66
N PHE A 222 9.64 9.42 22.76
CA PHE A 222 8.77 9.33 23.93
C PHE A 222 8.39 7.87 24.23
N LYS A 223 7.91 7.11 23.24
CA LYS A 223 7.59 5.67 23.42
C LYS A 223 8.80 4.87 23.90
N HIS A 224 9.99 5.11 23.35
CA HIS A 224 11.22 4.43 23.75
C HIS A 224 11.64 4.79 25.19
N SER A 225 11.35 6.01 25.64
CA SER A 225 11.69 6.48 27.00
C SER A 225 10.81 5.87 28.11
N LEU A 226 9.64 5.33 27.78
CA LEU A 226 8.68 4.81 28.76
C LEU A 226 9.11 3.48 29.41
N GLY A 227 9.99 2.71 28.78
CA GLY A 227 10.39 1.39 29.27
C GLY A 227 9.19 0.48 29.55
N ASP A 228 9.09 -0.08 30.76
CA ASP A 228 7.98 -0.96 31.15
C ASP A 228 6.63 -0.23 31.20
N LEU A 229 6.60 1.08 31.49
CA LEU A 229 5.37 1.88 31.55
C LEU A 229 4.65 1.97 30.21
N PHE A 230 5.36 1.74 29.10
CA PHE A 230 4.79 1.64 27.77
C PHE A 230 3.65 0.61 27.71
N PHE A 231 3.77 -0.49 28.47
CA PHE A 231 2.81 -1.59 28.46
C PHE A 231 1.69 -1.42 29.49
N HIS A 232 1.71 -0.35 30.30
CA HIS A 232 0.67 -0.12 31.30
C HIS A 232 -0.68 0.13 30.61
N PRO A 233 -1.77 -0.59 30.96
CA PRO A 233 -3.02 -0.58 30.17
C PRO A 233 -3.57 0.82 29.87
N ARG A 234 -3.56 1.72 30.86
CA ARG A 234 -4.09 3.10 30.73
C ARG A 234 -3.22 3.99 29.83
N VAL A 235 -1.91 3.75 29.79
CA VAL A 235 -0.97 4.49 28.93
C VAL A 235 -1.01 3.92 27.52
N LEU A 236 -0.95 2.59 27.42
CA LEU A 236 -0.98 1.85 26.18
C LEU A 236 -2.26 2.13 25.38
N GLU A 237 -3.43 2.18 26.03
CA GLU A 237 -4.69 2.57 25.36
C GLU A 237 -4.56 3.91 24.62
N GLY A 238 -4.01 4.93 25.28
CA GLY A 238 -3.78 6.24 24.67
C GLY A 238 -2.74 6.20 23.53
N ILE A 239 -1.69 5.38 23.69
CA ILE A 239 -0.67 5.15 22.66
C ILE A 239 -1.28 4.50 21.42
N LEU A 240 -2.13 3.48 21.59
CA LEU A 240 -2.80 2.80 20.49
C LEU A 240 -3.73 3.75 19.73
N GLU A 241 -4.54 4.54 20.44
CA GLU A 241 -5.37 5.58 19.83
C GLU A 241 -4.54 6.58 19.03
N THR A 242 -3.40 7.02 19.59
CA THR A 242 -2.51 8.00 18.96
C THR A 242 -1.78 7.40 17.76
N ASN A 243 -1.38 6.12 17.81
CA ASN A 243 -0.79 5.41 16.67
C ASN A 243 -1.75 5.34 15.48
N LEU A 244 -3.01 4.96 15.73
CA LEU A 244 -4.04 4.87 14.69
C LEU A 244 -4.39 6.25 14.13
N LEU A 245 -4.53 7.25 15.00
CA LEU A 245 -4.73 8.64 14.58
C LEU A 245 -3.58 9.13 13.70
N LEU A 246 -2.33 8.93 14.13
CA LEU A 246 -1.15 9.35 13.39
C LEU A 246 -1.12 8.68 12.01
N HIS A 247 -1.42 7.38 11.94
CA HIS A 247 -1.50 6.67 10.67
C HIS A 247 -2.56 7.26 9.74
N ASN A 248 -3.77 7.50 10.25
CA ASN A 248 -4.87 8.07 9.47
C ASN A 248 -4.57 9.51 9.03
N THR A 249 -4.01 10.34 9.92
CA THR A 249 -3.60 11.71 9.60
C THR A 249 -2.54 11.71 8.53
N VAL A 250 -1.50 10.89 8.66
CA VAL A 250 -0.43 10.77 7.66
C VAL A 250 -1.00 10.34 6.30
N ASN A 251 -1.82 9.29 6.25
CA ASN A 251 -2.44 8.85 5.00
C ASN A 251 -3.34 9.94 4.39
N ARG A 252 -4.17 10.59 5.20
CA ARG A 252 -5.02 11.71 4.74
C ARG A 252 -4.19 12.85 4.16
N LEU A 253 -3.10 13.23 4.83
CA LEU A 253 -2.21 14.29 4.36
C LEU A 253 -1.49 13.89 3.07
N TYR A 254 -1.08 12.63 2.94
CA TYR A 254 -0.54 12.10 1.69
C TYR A 254 -1.57 12.13 0.57
N ASP A 255 -2.80 11.65 0.78
CA ASP A 255 -3.86 11.68 -0.24
C ASP A 255 -4.20 13.11 -0.66
N GLN A 256 -4.20 14.05 0.28
CA GLN A 256 -4.40 15.47 0.01
C GLN A 256 -3.26 16.05 -0.82
N GLU A 257 -2.02 15.72 -0.47
CA GLU A 257 -0.85 16.27 -1.16
C GLU A 257 -0.63 15.61 -2.52
N GLU A 258 -0.97 14.34 -2.69
CA GLU A 258 -1.02 13.68 -4.01
C GLU A 258 -2.00 14.40 -4.93
N ARG A 259 -3.24 14.65 -4.47
CA ARG A 259 -4.24 15.41 -5.24
C ARG A 259 -3.76 16.82 -5.57
N ARG A 260 -3.08 17.47 -4.63
CA ARG A 260 -2.51 18.80 -4.84
C ARG A 260 -1.41 18.77 -5.89
N ILE A 261 -0.47 17.85 -5.80
CA ILE A 261 0.61 17.69 -6.78
C ILE A 261 0.03 17.42 -8.17
N ILE A 262 -1.00 16.58 -8.28
CA ILE A 262 -1.68 16.32 -9.55
C ILE A 262 -2.33 17.62 -10.10
N ALA A 263 -3.00 18.40 -9.24
CA ALA A 263 -3.62 19.66 -9.65
C ALA A 263 -2.58 20.72 -10.05
N ASP A 264 -1.49 20.84 -9.28
CA ASP A 264 -0.38 21.76 -9.56
C ASP A 264 0.35 21.35 -10.85
N TYR A 265 0.51 20.05 -11.10
CA TYR A 265 1.02 19.52 -12.37
C TYR A 265 0.14 19.90 -13.56
N GLN A 266 -1.18 19.72 -13.43
CA GLN A 266 -2.14 20.14 -14.47
C GLN A 266 -2.05 21.66 -14.71
N ARG A 267 -1.92 22.46 -13.65
CA ARG A 267 -1.85 23.91 -13.75
C ARG A 267 -0.55 24.42 -14.38
N ILE A 268 0.59 23.82 -14.02
CA ILE A 268 1.89 24.13 -14.64
C ILE A 268 1.84 23.80 -16.13
N PHE A 269 1.23 22.68 -16.51
CA PHE A 269 1.08 22.30 -17.92
C PHE A 269 0.13 23.23 -18.69
N GLU A 270 -0.94 23.72 -18.07
CA GLU A 270 -1.79 24.75 -18.67
C GLU A 270 -1.02 26.06 -18.93
N LEU A 271 -0.24 26.52 -17.94
CA LEU A 271 0.54 27.75 -18.05
C LEU A 271 1.71 27.62 -19.04
N GLU A 272 2.35 26.46 -19.13
CA GLU A 272 3.36 26.14 -20.16
C GLU A 272 2.81 26.30 -21.59
N ARG A 273 1.50 26.08 -21.79
CA ARG A 273 0.86 26.27 -23.11
C ARG A 273 0.63 27.73 -23.49
N GLU A 274 0.63 28.62 -22.50
CA GLU A 274 0.32 30.05 -22.67
C GLU A 274 1.58 30.92 -22.68
N VAL A 275 2.70 30.43 -22.15
CA VAL A 275 3.94 31.20 -21.98
C VAL A 275 5.01 30.75 -22.98
N PRO A 276 5.65 31.65 -23.75
CA PRO A 276 6.83 31.30 -24.54
C PRO A 276 7.98 30.86 -23.62
N VAL A 277 8.45 29.63 -23.83
CA VAL A 277 9.43 28.96 -22.95
C VAL A 277 10.85 29.42 -23.30
N ASP A 278 11.54 30.07 -22.36
CA ASP A 278 12.99 30.34 -22.44
C ASP A 278 13.81 29.07 -22.13
N GLN A 279 15.06 28.98 -22.61
CA GLN A 279 15.94 27.80 -22.43
C GLN A 279 16.18 27.42 -20.95
N GLU A 280 16.20 28.40 -20.04
CA GLU A 280 16.32 28.14 -18.59
C GLU A 280 15.05 27.52 -18.01
N LEU A 281 13.87 28.00 -18.45
CA LEU A 281 12.56 27.51 -17.99
C LEU A 281 12.31 26.07 -18.48
N ASP A 282 12.75 25.74 -19.70
CA ASP A 282 12.63 24.41 -20.28
C ASP A 282 13.48 23.36 -19.52
N GLN A 283 14.68 23.77 -19.07
CA GLN A 283 15.52 22.94 -18.22
C GLN A 283 14.91 22.69 -16.84
N GLU A 284 14.33 23.71 -16.21
CA GLU A 284 13.65 23.57 -14.92
C GLU A 284 12.40 22.67 -15.02
N LEU A 285 11.62 22.79 -16.10
CA LEU A 285 10.45 21.96 -16.38
C LEU A 285 10.82 20.49 -16.65
N SER A 286 11.89 20.25 -17.41
CA SER A 286 12.41 18.89 -17.66
C SER A 286 12.89 18.21 -16.37
N GLN A 287 13.60 18.95 -15.51
CA GLN A 287 14.01 18.45 -14.21
C GLN A 287 12.82 18.18 -13.28
N PHE A 288 11.75 19.00 -13.34
CA PHE A 288 10.51 18.76 -12.61
C PHE A 288 9.82 17.47 -13.08
N ARG A 289 9.67 17.25 -14.39
CA ARG A 289 9.11 16.00 -14.95
C ARG A 289 9.87 14.75 -14.48
N GLN A 290 11.20 14.79 -14.46
CA GLN A 290 12.01 13.68 -13.94
C GLN A 290 11.83 13.42 -12.44
N ALA A 291 11.59 14.46 -11.63
CA ALA A 291 11.34 14.30 -10.20
C ALA A 291 9.96 13.64 -9.95
N VAL A 292 8.95 14.03 -10.73
CA VAL A 292 7.61 13.43 -10.69
C VAL A 292 7.64 11.96 -11.11
N GLU A 293 8.30 11.61 -12.22
CA GLU A 293 8.42 10.21 -12.66
C GLU A 293 9.14 9.31 -11.63
N ARG A 294 10.11 9.85 -10.88
CA ARG A 294 10.79 9.10 -9.80
C ARG A 294 9.86 8.86 -8.61
N PHE A 295 9.06 9.85 -8.26
CA PHE A 295 8.04 9.73 -7.20
C PHE A 295 6.95 8.72 -7.59
N GLU A 296 6.51 8.70 -8.85
CA GLU A 296 5.55 7.71 -9.37
C GLU A 296 6.10 6.28 -9.29
N LYS A 297 7.38 6.06 -9.65
CA LYS A 297 8.03 4.74 -9.51
C LYS A 297 8.18 4.30 -8.05
N GLN A 298 8.38 5.23 -7.12
CA GLN A 298 8.43 4.94 -5.68
C GLN A 298 7.05 4.61 -5.10
N LEU A 299 6.00 5.26 -5.62
CA LEU A 299 4.59 4.95 -5.32
C LEU A 299 4.23 3.52 -5.74
N GLU A 300 4.66 3.08 -6.94
CA GLU A 300 4.50 1.68 -7.39
C GLU A 300 5.18 0.67 -6.45
N GLY A 301 6.26 1.07 -5.78
CA GLY A 301 7.03 0.25 -4.84
C GLY A 301 6.58 0.30 -3.37
N ARG A 302 5.56 1.11 -3.02
CA ARG A 302 5.14 1.39 -1.61
C ARG A 302 6.27 1.90 -0.69
N GLN A 303 7.29 2.56 -1.25
CA GLN A 303 8.37 3.18 -0.50
C GLN A 303 8.40 4.68 -0.79
N VAL A 304 7.45 5.42 -0.21
CA VAL A 304 7.37 6.87 -0.35
C VAL A 304 8.17 7.52 0.78
N ASN A 305 9.19 8.31 0.44
CA ASN A 305 9.95 9.11 1.41
C ASN A 305 9.38 10.53 1.46
N LEU A 306 9.11 11.04 2.66
CA LEU A 306 8.67 12.42 2.91
C LEU A 306 9.61 13.47 2.31
N SER A 307 10.92 13.15 2.23
CA SER A 307 11.94 14.02 1.65
C SER A 307 11.72 14.28 0.17
N ASP A 308 11.26 13.29 -0.59
CA ASP A 308 11.11 13.39 -2.04
C ASP A 308 9.90 14.26 -2.40
N LEU A 309 8.86 14.20 -1.56
CA LEU A 309 7.66 15.03 -1.65
C LEU A 309 7.98 16.52 -1.33
N ALA A 310 8.89 16.78 -0.39
CA ALA A 310 9.38 18.13 -0.10
C ALA A 310 10.16 18.75 -1.28
N VAL A 311 10.95 17.95 -2.01
CA VAL A 311 11.69 18.40 -3.20
C VAL A 311 10.73 18.78 -4.34
N ILE A 312 9.68 17.99 -4.58
CA ILE A 312 8.65 18.30 -5.58
C ILE A 312 7.93 19.60 -5.21
N ARG A 313 7.56 19.76 -3.93
CA ARG A 313 6.88 20.96 -3.43
C ARG A 313 7.71 22.23 -3.60
N GLU A 314 9.00 22.19 -3.30
CA GLU A 314 9.88 23.35 -3.47
C GLU A 314 9.92 23.80 -4.93
N ARG A 315 9.99 22.85 -5.86
CA ARG A 315 9.99 23.14 -7.30
C ARG A 315 8.66 23.68 -7.80
N VAL A 316 7.54 23.17 -7.30
CA VAL A 316 6.20 23.73 -7.60
C VAL A 316 6.08 25.17 -7.09
N ARG A 317 6.57 25.45 -5.86
CA ARG A 317 6.57 26.80 -5.28
C ARG A 317 7.43 27.80 -6.05
N THR A 318 8.51 27.36 -6.70
CA THR A 318 9.35 28.25 -7.52
C THR A 318 8.82 28.44 -8.95
N LEU A 319 8.23 27.40 -9.54
CA LEU A 319 7.78 27.42 -10.94
C LEU A 319 6.42 28.09 -11.15
N LEU A 320 5.44 27.83 -10.27
CA LEU A 320 4.10 28.40 -10.40
C LEU A 320 4.07 29.95 -10.44
N PRO A 321 4.79 30.68 -9.57
CA PRO A 321 4.80 32.14 -9.59
C PRO A 321 5.38 32.68 -10.89
N ARG A 322 6.53 32.14 -11.35
CA ARG A 322 7.22 32.58 -12.58
C ARG A 322 6.37 32.35 -13.83
N LEU A 323 5.74 31.18 -13.93
CA LEU A 323 4.81 30.87 -15.03
C LEU A 323 3.54 31.74 -14.99
N SER A 324 3.04 32.05 -13.79
CA SER A 324 1.87 32.93 -13.63
C SER A 324 2.18 34.40 -13.95
N GLU A 325 3.39 34.88 -13.63
CA GLU A 325 3.84 36.23 -13.97
C GLU A 325 4.10 36.37 -15.47
N ALA A 326 4.70 35.36 -16.09
CA ALA A 326 4.91 35.33 -17.54
C ALA A 326 3.58 35.29 -18.32
N SER A 327 2.59 34.53 -17.86
CA SER A 327 1.22 34.51 -18.43
C SER A 327 0.49 35.85 -18.23
N ARG A 328 0.71 36.55 -17.11
CA ARG A 328 0.12 37.88 -16.84
C ARG A 328 0.71 38.99 -17.70
N LEU A 329 1.99 38.91 -18.05
CA LEU A 329 2.66 39.89 -18.92
C LEU A 329 2.10 39.83 -20.36
N ASP A 330 1.70 38.65 -20.84
CA ASP A 330 1.00 38.50 -22.13
C ASP A 330 -0.48 38.91 -22.06
N SER A 331 -1.10 38.84 -20.87
CA SER A 331 -2.52 39.18 -20.67
C SER A 331 -2.83 40.70 -20.70
N GLN A 332 -1.83 41.59 -20.70
CA GLN A 332 -2.06 43.03 -20.91
C GLN A 332 -2.30 43.43 -22.38
N GLY A 333 -2.24 42.48 -23.32
CA GLY A 333 -2.50 42.71 -24.76
C GLY A 333 -3.85 42.22 -25.30
N GLY A 334 -4.71 41.58 -24.50
CA GLY A 334 -5.90 40.88 -25.01
C GLY A 334 -7.19 41.17 -24.23
N ALA A 335 -8.20 41.70 -24.93
CA ALA A 335 -9.54 41.99 -24.40
C ALA A 335 -10.24 40.76 -23.77
N PRO A 336 -11.12 40.95 -22.78
CA PRO A 336 -11.66 39.85 -21.97
C PRO A 336 -12.66 39.01 -22.75
N ARG A 337 -12.58 37.67 -22.64
CA ARG A 337 -13.61 36.74 -23.12
C ARG A 337 -14.16 35.87 -22.00
N ASP A 338 -15.48 35.96 -21.89
CA ASP A 338 -16.43 35.25 -21.05
C ASP A 338 -16.09 33.78 -20.74
N THR A 339 -16.03 33.45 -19.45
CA THR A 339 -15.99 32.07 -18.94
C THR A 339 -17.40 31.49 -18.92
N GLY A 340 -17.77 30.77 -19.99
CA GLY A 340 -18.97 29.94 -20.03
C GLY A 340 -18.82 28.70 -19.13
N SER A 341 -19.61 28.67 -18.06
CA SER A 341 -19.88 27.50 -17.22
C SER A 341 -20.34 26.29 -18.04
N TYR A 342 -19.68 25.14 -17.90
CA TYR A 342 -20.18 23.86 -18.39
C TYR A 342 -20.64 22.97 -17.23
N SER A 343 -21.95 22.73 -17.19
CA SER A 343 -22.62 21.75 -16.34
C SER A 343 -22.29 20.33 -16.78
N ILE A 344 -21.94 19.47 -15.82
CA ILE A 344 -21.81 18.03 -16.02
C ILE A 344 -23.20 17.41 -15.94
N SER A 345 -23.72 16.92 -17.06
CA SER A 345 -24.91 16.07 -17.09
C SER A 345 -24.52 14.63 -17.44
N ASN A 346 -24.81 13.70 -16.53
CA ASN A 346 -24.85 12.26 -16.78
C ASN A 346 -25.81 11.92 -17.93
N PRO A 347 -25.50 10.91 -18.75
CA PRO A 347 -26.30 9.69 -18.62
C PRO A 347 -25.51 8.39 -18.81
N LEU A 348 -25.80 7.42 -17.93
CA LEU A 348 -25.66 6.00 -18.18
C LEU A 348 -26.70 5.56 -19.23
N GLN A 349 -26.27 5.09 -20.39
CA GLN A 349 -27.07 4.21 -21.24
C GLN A 349 -26.22 3.46 -22.27
N GLU A 350 -26.34 2.12 -22.24
CA GLU A 350 -26.12 1.14 -23.29
C GLU A 350 -24.92 1.34 -24.25
N VAL A 351 -23.84 0.59 -24.00
CA VAL A 351 -22.76 0.37 -24.97
C VAL A 351 -23.31 -0.44 -26.15
N SER A 352 -23.91 0.25 -27.11
CA SER A 352 -24.30 -0.33 -28.41
C SER A 352 -23.06 -0.79 -29.18
N ARG A 353 -23.17 -1.98 -29.78
CA ARG A 353 -22.17 -2.69 -30.61
C ARG A 353 -21.68 -1.96 -31.87
N GLU A 354 -21.91 -0.65 -31.99
CA GLU A 354 -21.45 0.17 -33.12
C GLU A 354 -20.00 0.64 -32.97
N GLY A 355 -19.47 0.72 -31.74
CA GLY A 355 -18.10 1.16 -31.46
C GLY A 355 -16.99 0.17 -31.85
N THR A 356 -17.31 -1.11 -32.05
CA THR A 356 -16.32 -2.16 -32.36
C THR A 356 -15.83 -2.14 -33.80
N SER A 357 -16.60 -1.58 -34.74
CA SER A 357 -16.19 -1.41 -36.15
C SER A 357 -14.93 -0.54 -36.28
N GLU A 358 -14.80 0.43 -35.37
CA GLU A 358 -13.68 1.36 -35.35
C GLU A 358 -12.38 0.70 -34.85
N ILE A 359 -12.43 -0.22 -33.89
CA ILE A 359 -11.23 -0.87 -33.33
C ILE A 359 -10.80 -2.11 -34.14
N ALA A 360 -11.71 -2.66 -34.97
CA ALA A 360 -11.50 -3.89 -35.74
C ALA A 360 -10.13 -4.03 -36.44
N PRO A 361 -9.61 -3.05 -37.21
CA PRO A 361 -8.33 -3.21 -37.91
C PRO A 361 -7.10 -3.24 -36.97
N ALA A 362 -7.16 -2.56 -35.83
CA ALA A 362 -6.11 -2.65 -34.82
C ALA A 362 -6.20 -3.98 -34.04
N PHE A 363 -7.41 -4.45 -33.81
CA PHE A 363 -7.68 -5.72 -33.15
C PHE A 363 -7.23 -6.92 -34.00
N GLU A 364 -7.57 -6.95 -35.28
CA GLU A 364 -7.14 -8.02 -36.20
C GLU A 364 -5.62 -8.13 -36.31
N ARG A 365 -4.92 -6.99 -36.41
CA ARG A 365 -3.44 -6.95 -36.41
C ARG A 365 -2.87 -7.50 -35.11
N LEU A 366 -3.39 -7.06 -33.96
CA LEU A 366 -2.96 -7.54 -32.66
C LEU A 366 -3.17 -9.05 -32.49
N MET A 367 -4.31 -9.57 -32.97
CA MET A 367 -4.62 -11.01 -32.90
C MET A 367 -3.72 -11.84 -33.80
N ALA A 368 -3.46 -11.41 -35.04
CA ALA A 368 -2.54 -12.09 -35.95
C ALA A 368 -1.11 -12.16 -35.40
N THR A 369 -0.61 -11.05 -34.83
CA THR A 369 0.74 -11.03 -34.22
C THR A 369 0.83 -11.89 -32.95
N LEU A 370 -0.26 -12.00 -32.17
CA LEU A 370 -0.30 -12.89 -31.01
C LEU A 370 -0.37 -14.38 -31.40
N GLU A 371 -0.97 -14.69 -32.54
CA GLU A 371 -1.02 -16.06 -33.09
C GLU A 371 0.37 -16.55 -33.49
N GLU A 372 1.17 -15.68 -34.12
CA GLU A 372 2.56 -15.98 -34.53
C GLU A 372 3.50 -16.21 -33.33
N ALA A 373 3.27 -15.56 -32.19
CA ALA A 373 4.14 -15.64 -31.00
C ALA A 373 4.06 -17.00 -30.25
N GLY A 374 3.02 -17.80 -30.50
CA GLY A 374 2.84 -19.16 -29.97
C GLY A 374 2.48 -19.26 -28.47
N PRO A 375 1.81 -20.37 -28.05
CA PRO A 375 1.24 -20.49 -26.70
C PRO A 375 2.25 -20.86 -25.59
N ASN A 376 3.42 -21.41 -25.94
CA ASN A 376 4.32 -22.07 -24.97
C ASN A 376 5.37 -21.17 -24.31
N GLN A 377 5.45 -19.89 -24.69
CA GLN A 377 6.45 -18.95 -24.14
C GLN A 377 5.93 -18.21 -22.90
N ASN A 378 6.81 -17.70 -22.02
CA ASN A 378 6.37 -16.93 -20.86
C ASN A 378 5.63 -15.64 -21.29
N PRO A 379 4.41 -15.34 -20.81
CA PRO A 379 3.63 -14.15 -21.20
C PRO A 379 4.39 -12.83 -21.06
N ARG A 380 5.27 -12.70 -20.05
CA ARG A 380 6.10 -11.51 -19.85
C ARG A 380 7.18 -11.36 -20.92
N HIS A 381 7.72 -12.47 -21.42
CA HIS A 381 8.73 -12.45 -22.48
C HIS A 381 8.10 -12.17 -23.84
N VAL A 382 6.89 -12.70 -24.06
CA VAL A 382 6.11 -12.46 -25.28
C VAL A 382 5.70 -10.99 -25.39
N ALA A 383 5.29 -10.34 -24.31
CA ALA A 383 4.95 -8.91 -24.31
C ALA A 383 6.12 -7.98 -24.69
N VAL A 384 7.37 -8.44 -24.53
CA VAL A 384 8.60 -7.69 -24.85
C VAL A 384 9.23 -8.18 -26.16
N SER A 385 8.59 -9.11 -26.88
CA SER A 385 9.11 -9.58 -28.16
C SER A 385 9.13 -8.44 -29.18
N ARG A 386 10.09 -8.48 -30.11
CA ARG A 386 10.27 -7.41 -31.11
C ARG A 386 9.01 -7.12 -31.92
N GLU A 387 8.21 -8.15 -32.18
CA GLU A 387 6.97 -8.10 -32.96
C GLU A 387 5.79 -7.53 -32.15
N LEU A 388 5.72 -7.82 -30.85
CA LEU A 388 4.63 -7.37 -29.97
C LEU A 388 4.95 -6.08 -29.20
N TYR A 389 6.22 -5.69 -29.14
CA TYR A 389 6.69 -4.47 -28.47
C TYR A 389 5.95 -3.20 -28.93
N PRO A 390 5.63 -2.99 -30.23
CA PRO A 390 4.86 -1.83 -30.68
C PRO A 390 3.46 -1.74 -30.04
N PHE A 391 2.85 -2.88 -29.71
CA PHE A 391 1.52 -2.94 -29.12
C PHE A 391 1.50 -2.68 -27.60
N ARG A 392 2.67 -2.62 -26.95
CA ARG A 392 2.82 -2.31 -25.51
C ARG A 392 1.88 -3.12 -24.61
N LEU A 393 1.78 -4.42 -24.90
CA LEU A 393 0.91 -5.33 -24.16
C LEU A 393 1.43 -5.58 -22.75
N GLU A 394 0.51 -5.81 -21.82
CA GLU A 394 0.81 -6.41 -20.52
C GLU A 394 0.80 -7.93 -20.57
N ALA A 395 1.48 -8.56 -19.61
CA ALA A 395 1.46 -10.02 -19.47
C ALA A 395 0.03 -10.56 -19.31
N ARG A 396 -0.87 -9.80 -18.66
CA ARG A 396 -2.27 -10.17 -18.47
C ARG A 396 -3.07 -10.24 -19.78
N GLU A 397 -2.71 -9.42 -20.77
CA GLU A 397 -3.39 -9.34 -22.07
C GLU A 397 -2.94 -10.50 -22.97
N VAL A 398 -1.67 -10.89 -22.90
CA VAL A 398 -1.17 -12.11 -23.53
C VAL A 398 -1.85 -13.36 -22.92
N VAL A 399 -2.06 -13.37 -21.61
CA VAL A 399 -2.84 -14.43 -20.93
C VAL A 399 -4.30 -14.44 -21.38
N ALA A 400 -4.91 -13.27 -21.59
CA ALA A 400 -6.29 -13.15 -22.07
C ALA A 400 -6.47 -13.82 -23.44
N TYR A 401 -5.55 -13.54 -24.37
CA TYR A 401 -5.52 -14.18 -25.69
C TYR A 401 -5.42 -15.71 -25.59
N ARG A 402 -4.53 -16.23 -24.74
CA ARG A 402 -4.35 -17.68 -24.58
C ARG A 402 -5.58 -18.34 -23.99
N ARG A 403 -6.22 -17.72 -22.99
CA ARG A 403 -7.45 -18.23 -22.39
C ARG A 403 -8.58 -18.32 -23.41
N LEU A 404 -8.74 -17.31 -24.26
CA LEU A 404 -9.76 -17.31 -25.31
C LEU A 404 -9.63 -18.48 -26.31
N HIS A 405 -8.41 -18.99 -26.55
CA HIS A 405 -8.15 -20.06 -27.54
C HIS A 405 -7.93 -21.44 -26.92
N SER A 406 -7.47 -21.51 -25.66
CA SER A 406 -7.07 -22.77 -25.01
C SER A 406 -8.00 -23.18 -23.87
N ASP A 407 -8.81 -22.26 -23.32
CA ASP A 407 -9.64 -22.52 -22.14
C ASP A 407 -11.14 -22.33 -22.47
N PRO A 408 -11.93 -23.42 -22.53
CA PRO A 408 -13.37 -23.33 -22.81
C PRO A 408 -14.18 -22.70 -21.68
N ASP A 409 -13.67 -22.69 -20.44
CA ASP A 409 -14.39 -22.24 -19.24
C ASP A 409 -14.06 -20.78 -18.83
N CYS A 410 -13.29 -20.06 -19.64
CA CYS A 410 -12.94 -18.67 -19.35
C CYS A 410 -14.11 -17.69 -19.57
N ASP A 411 -14.09 -16.55 -18.85
CA ASP A 411 -15.00 -15.43 -19.09
C ASP A 411 -14.64 -14.74 -20.41
N ARG A 412 -15.23 -15.23 -21.50
CA ARG A 412 -14.93 -14.77 -22.86
C ARG A 412 -15.23 -13.29 -23.06
N GLU A 413 -16.21 -12.73 -22.35
CA GLU A 413 -16.56 -11.31 -22.46
C GLU A 413 -15.46 -10.44 -21.85
N LEU A 414 -14.99 -10.81 -20.66
CA LEU A 414 -13.89 -10.13 -19.99
C LEU A 414 -12.59 -10.24 -20.80
N GLU A 415 -12.20 -11.44 -21.20
CA GLU A 415 -10.92 -11.65 -21.89
C GLU A 415 -10.91 -10.95 -23.27
N ARG A 416 -12.06 -10.93 -23.97
CA ARG A 416 -12.21 -10.18 -25.22
C ARG A 416 -12.13 -8.67 -24.99
N PHE A 417 -12.79 -8.16 -23.95
CA PHE A 417 -12.74 -6.75 -23.59
C PHE A 417 -11.32 -6.26 -23.32
N LEU A 418 -10.48 -7.06 -22.64
CA LEU A 418 -9.08 -6.72 -22.42
C LEU A 418 -8.31 -6.53 -23.73
N LEU A 419 -8.50 -7.44 -24.69
CA LEU A 419 -7.86 -7.35 -26.01
C LEU A 419 -8.40 -6.19 -26.86
N GLU A 420 -9.71 -5.92 -26.79
CA GLU A 420 -10.32 -4.75 -27.44
C GLU A 420 -9.78 -3.44 -26.85
N SER A 421 -9.54 -3.40 -25.54
CA SER A 421 -8.92 -2.25 -24.87
C SER A 421 -7.46 -2.04 -25.29
N ALA A 422 -6.71 -3.12 -25.52
CA ALA A 422 -5.35 -3.06 -26.05
C ALA A 422 -5.33 -2.54 -27.49
N ALA A 423 -6.23 -3.03 -28.34
CA ALA A 423 -6.39 -2.56 -29.71
C ALA A 423 -6.81 -1.09 -29.77
N LEU A 424 -7.65 -0.64 -28.85
CA LEU A 424 -8.01 0.78 -28.71
C LEU A 424 -6.79 1.63 -28.37
N ARG A 425 -5.91 1.19 -27.47
CA ARG A 425 -4.64 1.89 -27.16
C ARG A 425 -3.72 2.00 -28.38
N VAL A 426 -3.64 0.96 -29.20
CA VAL A 426 -2.86 0.97 -30.45
C VAL A 426 -3.39 2.04 -31.39
N ARG A 427 -4.71 2.03 -31.64
CA ARG A 427 -5.35 3.03 -32.49
C ARG A 427 -5.17 4.45 -31.95
N ILE A 428 -5.29 4.65 -30.65
CA ILE A 428 -5.06 5.94 -30.00
C ILE A 428 -3.65 6.47 -30.28
N ASN A 429 -2.65 5.60 -30.17
CA ASN A 429 -1.26 5.97 -30.44
C ASN A 429 -1.02 6.25 -31.93
N GLU A 430 -1.59 5.46 -32.84
CA GLU A 430 -1.50 5.69 -34.29
C GLU A 430 -2.10 7.04 -34.69
N GLU A 431 -3.30 7.36 -34.18
CA GLU A 431 -3.95 8.65 -34.43
C GLU A 431 -3.18 9.82 -33.80
N ALA A 432 -2.56 9.61 -32.64
CA ALA A 432 -1.72 10.62 -32.01
C ALA A 432 -0.46 10.91 -32.84
N GLU A 433 0.19 9.89 -33.39
CA GLU A 433 1.36 10.05 -34.28
C GLU A 433 0.95 10.64 -35.64
N GLU A 434 -0.21 10.25 -36.21
CA GLU A 434 -0.75 10.85 -37.44
C GLU A 434 -1.04 12.35 -37.25
N ILE A 435 -1.61 12.73 -36.09
CA ILE A 435 -1.83 14.15 -35.77
C ILE A 435 -0.50 14.89 -35.58
N LYS A 436 0.47 14.32 -34.86
CA LYS A 436 1.79 14.95 -34.67
C LYS A 436 2.50 15.20 -36.00
N ALA A 437 2.55 14.19 -36.88
CA ALA A 437 3.18 14.33 -38.19
C ALA A 437 2.52 15.44 -39.04
N ILE A 438 1.18 15.53 -39.03
CA ILE A 438 0.46 16.60 -39.74
C ILE A 438 0.77 17.98 -39.15
N LEU A 439 0.91 18.08 -37.83
CA LEU A 439 1.22 19.33 -37.14
C LEU A 439 2.64 19.82 -37.40
N ASP A 440 3.59 18.91 -37.57
CA ASP A 440 4.97 19.24 -37.90
C ASP A 440 5.11 19.71 -39.36
N ASP A 441 4.31 19.15 -40.28
CA ASP A 441 4.43 19.44 -41.72
C ASP A 441 3.48 20.54 -42.25
N THR A 442 2.32 20.80 -41.63
CA THR A 442 1.36 21.80 -42.14
C THR A 442 0.51 22.47 -41.05
N ALA A 443 0.30 23.78 -41.16
CA ALA A 443 -0.60 24.56 -40.31
C ALA A 443 -2.09 24.27 -40.62
N VAL A 444 -2.52 23.03 -40.39
CA VAL A 444 -3.89 22.57 -40.68
C VAL A 444 -4.83 23.01 -39.56
N THR A 445 -5.99 23.53 -39.94
CA THR A 445 -7.09 23.85 -39.03
C THR A 445 -7.70 22.57 -38.46
N GLY A 446 -8.01 22.55 -37.16
CA GLY A 446 -8.42 21.37 -36.37
C GLY A 446 -9.77 20.73 -36.72
N GLU A 447 -10.18 20.82 -37.99
CA GLU A 447 -11.38 20.22 -38.57
C GLU A 447 -11.08 19.09 -39.57
N GLY A 448 -9.80 18.74 -39.77
CA GLY A 448 -9.38 17.64 -40.63
C GLY A 448 -10.01 16.28 -40.26
N PRO A 449 -10.12 15.34 -41.22
CA PRO A 449 -10.76 14.04 -40.99
C PRO A 449 -10.09 13.23 -39.86
N VAL A 450 -8.78 13.41 -39.66
CA VAL A 450 -8.01 12.79 -38.57
C VAL A 450 -8.46 13.27 -37.20
N PHE A 451 -8.72 14.58 -37.02
CA PHE A 451 -9.22 15.14 -35.77
C PHE A 451 -10.66 14.68 -35.46
N LYS A 452 -11.52 14.56 -36.48
CA LYS A 452 -12.88 14.01 -36.30
C LYS A 452 -12.84 12.53 -35.89
N ARG A 453 -11.92 11.76 -36.47
CA ARG A 453 -11.67 10.35 -36.12
C ARG A 453 -11.17 10.25 -34.68
N ALA A 454 -10.16 11.04 -34.31
CA ALA A 454 -9.62 11.09 -32.95
C ALA A 454 -10.67 11.44 -31.89
N ARG A 455 -11.58 12.38 -32.17
CA ARG A 455 -12.68 12.70 -31.24
C ARG A 455 -13.67 11.54 -31.05
N ARG A 456 -13.89 10.71 -32.07
CA ARG A 456 -14.70 9.48 -31.93
C ARG A 456 -13.97 8.43 -31.11
N THR A 457 -12.68 8.21 -31.39
CA THR A 457 -11.82 7.31 -30.62
C THR A 457 -11.75 7.70 -29.14
N VAL A 458 -11.68 9.00 -28.85
CA VAL A 458 -11.76 9.55 -27.48
C VAL A 458 -13.09 9.20 -26.80
N ARG A 459 -14.23 9.43 -27.45
CA ARG A 459 -15.54 9.07 -26.86
C ARG A 459 -15.68 7.56 -26.61
N LEU A 460 -15.10 6.75 -27.49
CA LEU A 460 -15.06 5.30 -27.33
C LEU A 460 -14.17 4.89 -26.16
N ALA A 461 -13.04 5.56 -25.94
CA ALA A 461 -12.19 5.33 -24.79
C ALA A 461 -12.87 5.70 -23.46
N ASP A 462 -13.69 6.76 -23.43
CA ASP A 462 -14.48 7.10 -22.24
C ASP A 462 -15.44 5.98 -21.84
N SER A 463 -16.11 5.33 -22.80
CA SER A 463 -17.02 4.21 -22.48
C SER A 463 -16.25 2.99 -21.97
N PHE A 464 -15.06 2.70 -22.52
CA PHE A 464 -14.19 1.64 -22.02
C PHE A 464 -13.67 1.93 -20.61
N LEU A 465 -13.33 3.19 -20.28
CA LEU A 465 -12.90 3.57 -18.93
C LEU A 465 -14.01 3.38 -17.89
N GLN A 466 -15.26 3.67 -18.25
CA GLN A 466 -16.43 3.39 -17.39
C GLN A 466 -16.65 1.89 -17.21
N GLN A 467 -16.50 1.10 -18.28
CA GLN A 467 -16.62 -0.35 -18.21
C GLN A 467 -15.52 -0.99 -17.34
N PHE A 468 -14.29 -0.46 -17.38
CA PHE A 468 -13.23 -0.88 -16.46
C PHE A 468 -13.59 -0.66 -14.99
N LEU A 469 -14.16 0.51 -14.64
CA LEU A 469 -14.60 0.78 -13.27
C LEU A 469 -15.64 -0.24 -12.81
N HIS A 470 -16.63 -0.51 -13.65
CA HIS A 470 -17.65 -1.52 -13.33
C HIS A 470 -17.07 -2.93 -13.11
N LEU A 471 -16.12 -3.34 -13.95
CA LEU A 471 -15.46 -4.65 -13.82
C LEU A 471 -14.57 -4.74 -12.58
N ILE A 472 -13.92 -3.63 -12.19
CA ILE A 472 -13.14 -3.55 -10.95
C ILE A 472 -14.06 -3.69 -9.74
N ASP A 473 -15.17 -2.94 -9.69
CA ASP A 473 -16.14 -3.02 -8.60
C ASP A 473 -16.70 -4.44 -8.48
N ARG A 474 -17.03 -5.09 -9.61
CA ARG A 474 -17.48 -6.49 -9.63
C ARG A 474 -16.41 -7.46 -9.13
N ALA A 475 -15.15 -7.28 -9.53
CA ALA A 475 -14.04 -8.12 -9.06
C ALA A 475 -13.79 -7.96 -7.56
N VAL A 476 -13.93 -6.74 -7.03
CA VAL A 476 -13.86 -6.45 -5.58
C VAL A 476 -15.02 -7.11 -4.84
N LEU A 477 -16.25 -7.04 -5.35
CA LEU A 477 -17.43 -7.68 -4.75
C LEU A 477 -17.29 -9.21 -4.66
N VAL A 478 -16.66 -9.84 -5.66
CA VAL A 478 -16.38 -11.29 -5.68
C VAL A 478 -15.07 -11.64 -4.94
N SER A 479 -14.41 -10.66 -4.32
CA SER A 479 -13.15 -10.80 -3.57
C SER A 479 -11.94 -11.27 -4.40
N ASP A 480 -11.97 -11.14 -5.73
CA ASP A 480 -10.82 -11.39 -6.60
C ASP A 480 -9.95 -10.13 -6.75
N LEU A 481 -9.14 -9.89 -5.70
CA LEU A 481 -8.26 -8.73 -5.62
C LEU A 481 -7.10 -8.76 -6.62
N GLN A 482 -6.75 -9.94 -7.16
CA GLN A 482 -5.73 -10.05 -8.20
C GLN A 482 -6.27 -9.58 -9.54
N LEU A 483 -7.50 -9.97 -9.88
CA LEU A 483 -8.18 -9.47 -11.07
C LEU A 483 -8.43 -7.96 -10.97
N ALA A 484 -8.92 -7.46 -9.83
CA ALA A 484 -9.15 -6.02 -9.61
C ALA A 484 -7.88 -5.19 -9.79
N HIS A 485 -6.73 -5.67 -9.28
CA HIS A 485 -5.44 -5.01 -9.44
C HIS A 485 -4.99 -4.98 -10.91
N HIS A 486 -5.09 -6.09 -11.64
CA HIS A 486 -4.73 -6.13 -13.06
C HIS A 486 -5.64 -5.22 -13.90
N LEU A 487 -6.95 -5.20 -13.62
CA LEU A 487 -7.89 -4.32 -14.30
C LEU A 487 -7.57 -2.84 -14.04
N GLN A 488 -7.16 -2.49 -12.82
CA GLN A 488 -6.75 -1.13 -12.50
C GLN A 488 -5.49 -0.71 -13.28
N ILE A 489 -4.50 -1.59 -13.42
CA ILE A 489 -3.29 -1.30 -14.23
C ILE A 489 -3.66 -1.03 -15.69
N LEU A 490 -4.51 -1.90 -16.28
CA LEU A 490 -4.93 -1.76 -17.67
C LEU A 490 -5.77 -0.49 -17.90
N ARG A 491 -6.64 -0.16 -16.94
CA ARG A 491 -7.40 1.10 -16.93
C ARG A 491 -6.47 2.31 -16.93
N MET A 492 -5.46 2.35 -16.06
CA MET A 492 -4.51 3.47 -15.98
C MET A 492 -3.72 3.63 -17.28
N ARG A 493 -3.34 2.52 -17.92
CA ARG A 493 -2.66 2.55 -19.23
C ARG A 493 -3.53 3.13 -20.34
N LEU A 494 -4.79 2.71 -20.42
CA LEU A 494 -5.73 3.28 -21.38
C LEU A 494 -5.93 4.78 -21.12
N MET A 495 -6.04 5.19 -19.86
CA MET A 495 -6.23 6.59 -19.46
C MET A 495 -5.03 7.47 -19.86
N ARG A 496 -3.80 6.96 -19.71
CA ARG A 496 -2.58 7.65 -20.16
C ARG A 496 -2.61 7.91 -21.68
N ASP A 497 -2.79 6.87 -22.47
CA ASP A 497 -2.75 7.00 -23.93
C ASP A 497 -3.94 7.85 -24.45
N TYR A 498 -5.13 7.67 -23.85
CA TYR A 498 -6.31 8.49 -24.07
C TYR A 498 -6.06 9.98 -23.85
N SER A 499 -5.43 10.34 -22.73
CA SER A 499 -5.18 11.74 -22.37
C SER A 499 -4.30 12.45 -23.41
N GLY A 500 -3.31 11.74 -23.98
CA GLY A 500 -2.47 12.25 -25.06
C GLY A 500 -3.25 12.57 -26.33
N LEU A 501 -4.13 11.67 -26.78
CA LEU A 501 -4.96 11.90 -27.97
C LEU A 501 -6.04 12.97 -27.74
N TRP A 502 -6.62 13.02 -26.53
CA TRP A 502 -7.56 14.07 -26.15
C TRP A 502 -6.92 15.46 -26.28
N LEU A 503 -5.70 15.64 -25.77
CA LEU A 503 -4.97 16.89 -25.88
C LEU A 503 -4.69 17.31 -27.32
N LEU A 504 -4.35 16.35 -28.19
CA LEU A 504 -4.08 16.59 -29.61
C LEU A 504 -5.36 16.90 -30.39
N SER A 505 -6.48 16.26 -30.07
CA SER A 505 -7.73 16.35 -30.83
C SER A 505 -8.59 17.59 -30.53
N TYR A 506 -8.39 18.20 -29.35
CA TYR A 506 -9.11 19.40 -28.89
C TYR A 506 -8.25 20.67 -28.82
N ARG A 507 -6.99 20.63 -29.28
CA ARG A 507 -6.14 21.82 -29.44
C ARG A 507 -6.80 22.79 -30.45
N ARG A 508 -7.13 24.02 -30.02
CA ARG A 508 -7.59 25.09 -30.93
C ARG A 508 -6.40 25.64 -31.70
N PHE A 509 -6.37 25.45 -33.02
CA PHE A 509 -5.38 26.07 -33.90
C PHE A 509 -5.83 27.48 -34.25
N LEU A 510 -5.11 28.50 -33.75
CA LEU A 510 -5.30 29.87 -34.20
C LEU A 510 -4.75 30.00 -35.63
N PRO A 511 -5.48 30.58 -36.59
CA PRO A 511 -4.97 30.80 -37.92
C PRO A 511 -3.81 31.81 -37.86
N LYS A 512 -2.61 31.41 -38.33
CA LYS A 512 -1.55 32.39 -38.65
C LYS A 512 -2.09 33.30 -39.75
N SER A 513 -2.34 34.57 -39.43
CA SER A 513 -2.57 35.59 -40.45
C SER A 513 -1.36 35.62 -41.38
N ARG A 514 -1.60 35.41 -42.68
CA ARG A 514 -0.61 35.57 -43.74
C ARG A 514 -0.03 36.98 -43.65
N ALA A 515 1.28 37.08 -43.44
CA ALA A 515 2.03 38.31 -43.67
C ALA A 515 2.46 38.31 -45.14
N GLU A 516 1.77 39.12 -45.95
CA GLU A 516 2.39 39.85 -47.06
C GLU A 516 3.19 41.02 -46.50
#